data_AF-A0A9E1P7I7-F1
#
_entry.id   AF-A0A9E1P7I7-F1
#
_cell.length_a   1.000
_cell.length_b   1.000
_cell.length_c   1.000
_cell.angle_alpha   90.00
_cell.angle_beta   90.00
_cell.angle_gamma   90.00
#
_symmetry.space_group_name_H-M   'P 1'
#
loop_
_entity.id
_entity.type
_entity.pdbx_description
1 polymer ?
#
loop_
_entity_poly.entity_id
_entity_poly.type
_entity_poly.pdbx_seq_one_letter_code
_entity_poly.pdbx_strand_id
1 'polypeptide(L)' 'MPKIPQKDIKMNLEQLLSSEEGIVTVLAASLVLSDFDDPMMAITEATKAYNSNRIYFKRIIEIWKKK' A
#
# COMPACT_ATOMS: atom_id res chain seq x y z
N MET A 1 -24.62 -4.83 -4.72
CA MET A 1 -23.25 -4.46 -5.14
C MET A 1 -22.67 -5.58 -5.99
N PRO A 2 -22.09 -5.31 -7.15
CA PRO A 2 -21.37 -6.32 -7.92
C PRO A 2 -20.22 -6.90 -7.08
N LYS A 3 -20.07 -8.24 -7.06
CA LYS A 3 -18.95 -8.89 -6.38
C LYS A 3 -17.71 -8.78 -7.26
N ILE A 4 -16.69 -8.07 -6.79
CA ILE A 4 -15.38 -8.03 -7.45
C ILE A 4 -14.78 -9.44 -7.38
N PRO A 5 -14.35 -10.05 -8.51
CA PRO A 5 -13.73 -11.37 -8.48
C PRO A 5 -12.47 -11.39 -7.61
N GLN A 6 -12.29 -12.45 -6.82
CA GLN A 6 -11.13 -12.62 -5.94
C GLN A 6 -9.79 -12.60 -6.71
N LYS A 7 -9.79 -13.10 -7.95
CA LYS A 7 -8.63 -13.06 -8.85
C LYS A 7 -8.16 -11.62 -9.12
N ASP A 8 -9.09 -10.70 -9.34
CA ASP A 8 -8.78 -9.32 -9.69
C ASP A 8 -8.27 -8.55 -8.46
N ILE A 9 -8.86 -8.83 -7.28
CA ILE A 9 -8.35 -8.32 -6.00
C ILE A 9 -6.89 -8.77 -5.80
N LYS A 10 -6.60 -10.06 -6.01
CA LYS A 10 -5.25 -10.61 -5.88
C LYS A 10 -4.27 -9.92 -6.82
N MET A 11 -4.62 -9.79 -8.10
CA MET A 11 -3.77 -9.15 -9.11
C MET A 11 -3.46 -7.68 -8.76
N ASN A 12 -4.46 -6.92 -8.30
CA ASN A 12 -4.28 -5.53 -7.91
C ASN A 12 -3.38 -5.39 -6.67
N LEU A 13 -3.56 -6.27 -5.67
CA LEU A 13 -2.69 -6.29 -4.50
C LEU A 13 -1.24 -6.67 -4.86
N GLU A 14 -1.04 -7.61 -5.78
CA GLU A 14 0.29 -7.98 -6.26
C GLU A 14 1.00 -6.79 -6.93
N GLN A 15 0.28 -6.02 -7.73
CA GLN A 15 0.83 -4.80 -8.34
C GLN A 15 1.21 -3.75 -7.29
N LEU A 16 0.32 -3.49 -6.31
CA LEU A 16 0.58 -2.53 -5.24
C LEU A 16 1.77 -2.93 -4.35
N LEU A 17 1.95 -4.21 -4.05
CA LEU A 17 3.04 -4.67 -3.18
C LEU A 17 4.39 -4.81 -3.92
N SER A 18 4.43 -4.52 -5.22
CA SER A 18 5.63 -4.67 -6.06
C SER A 18 6.48 -3.40 -6.22
N SER A 19 5.99 -2.24 -5.77
CA SER A 19 6.67 -0.94 -5.93
C SER A 19 6.66 -0.10 -4.66
N GLU A 20 7.57 0.88 -4.57
CA GLU A 20 7.61 1.82 -3.44
C GLU A 20 6.31 2.63 -3.37
N GLU A 21 5.82 3.10 -4.52
CA GLU A 21 4.59 3.88 -4.65
C GLU A 21 3.35 3.06 -4.25
N GLY A 22 3.30 1.78 -4.60
CA GLY A 22 2.19 0.92 -4.26
C GLY A 22 2.12 0.61 -2.76
N ILE A 23 3.27 0.45 -2.09
CA ILE A 23 3.33 0.33 -0.62
C ILE A 23 2.81 1.61 0.05
N VAL A 24 3.25 2.78 -0.41
CA VAL A 24 2.75 4.08 0.08
C VAL A 24 1.23 4.19 -0.13
N THR A 25 0.72 3.74 -1.28
CA THR A 25 -0.71 3.73 -1.59
C THR A 25 -1.51 2.85 -0.63
N VAL A 26 -1.00 1.65 -0.32
CA VAL A 26 -1.65 0.74 0.66
C VAL A 26 -1.65 1.34 2.07
N LEU A 27 -0.56 1.97 2.48
CA LEU A 27 -0.47 2.67 3.76
C LEU A 27 -1.47 3.84 3.83
N ALA A 28 -1.52 4.68 2.80
CA ALA A 28 -2.45 5.80 2.74
C ALA A 28 -3.92 5.33 2.76
N ALA A 29 -4.25 4.30 1.97
CA ALA A 29 -5.59 3.70 1.99
C ALA A 29 -5.95 3.14 3.37
N SER A 30 -5.00 2.54 4.08
CA SER A 30 -5.22 2.02 5.44
C SER A 30 -5.52 3.14 6.44
N LEU A 31 -4.87 4.31 6.31
CA LEU A 31 -5.12 5.48 7.15
C LEU A 31 -6.49 6.11 6.87
N VAL A 32 -6.89 6.22 5.60
CA VAL A 32 -8.22 6.71 5.22
C VAL A 32 -9.32 5.79 5.73
N LEU A 33 -9.10 4.47 5.67
CA LEU A 33 -10.05 3.49 6.19
C LEU A 33 -10.12 3.47 7.73
N SER A 34 -9.08 3.93 8.42
CA SER A 34 -9.10 3.98 9.88
C SER A 34 -9.87 5.20 10.37
N ASP A 35 -9.36 6.42 10.14
CA ASP A 35 -9.94 7.67 10.66
C ASP A 35 -9.37 8.95 10.01
N PHE A 36 -8.54 8.85 8.95
CA PHE A 36 -8.04 10.06 8.26
C PHE A 36 -9.09 10.58 7.27
N ASP A 37 -9.85 11.59 7.70
CA ASP A 37 -10.87 12.25 6.87
C ASP A 37 -10.30 12.99 5.65
N ASP A 38 -9.03 13.40 5.70
CA ASP A 38 -8.31 14.04 4.58
C ASP A 38 -7.36 13.04 3.88
N PRO A 39 -7.67 12.62 2.64
CA PRO A 39 -6.80 11.76 1.85
C PRO A 39 -5.39 12.32 1.61
N MET A 40 -5.23 13.64 1.53
CA MET A 40 -3.93 14.27 1.30
C MET A 40 -3.05 14.19 2.55
N MET A 41 -3.66 14.32 3.73
CA MET A 41 -2.98 14.09 4.99
C MET A 41 -2.56 12.63 5.14
N ALA A 42 -3.45 11.69 4.79
CA ALA A 42 -3.14 10.26 4.81
C ALA A 42 -1.96 9.89 3.89
N ILE A 43 -1.91 10.45 2.67
CA ILE A 43 -0.76 10.26 1.75
C ILE A 43 0.53 10.83 2.37
N THR A 44 0.44 12.01 3.00
CA THR A 44 1.59 12.65 3.63
C THR A 44 2.16 11.79 4.77
N GLU A 45 1.30 11.32 5.67
CA GLU A 45 1.71 10.47 6.79
C GLU A 45 2.18 9.09 6.34
N ALA A 46 1.53 8.49 5.34
CA ALA A 46 1.99 7.25 4.72
C ALA A 46 3.40 7.39 4.11
N THR A 47 3.66 8.51 3.44
CA THR A 47 4.97 8.80 2.85
C THR A 47 6.04 8.98 3.92
N LYS A 48 5.72 9.67 5.03
CA LYS A 48 6.61 9.79 6.19
C LYS A 48 6.91 8.42 6.79
N ALA A 49 5.89 7.61 7.06
CA ALA A 49 6.03 6.27 7.62
C ALA A 49 6.89 5.36 6.73
N TYR A 50 6.68 5.40 5.41
CA TYR A 50 7.49 4.70 4.43
C TYR A 50 8.96 5.13 4.49
N ASN A 51 9.23 6.43 4.42
CA ASN A 51 10.59 6.96 4.40
C ASN A 51 11.35 6.68 5.71
N SER A 52 10.69 6.79 6.86
CA SER A 52 11.26 6.45 8.17
C SER A 52 11.62 4.96 8.30
N ASN A 53 10.96 4.09 7.54
CA ASN A 53 11.16 2.64 7.58
C ASN A 53 11.58 2.07 6.21
N ARG A 54 12.25 2.87 5.39
CA ARG A 54 12.47 2.56 3.95
C ARG A 54 13.17 1.22 3.73
N ILE A 55 14.18 0.90 4.54
CA ILE A 55 14.92 -0.37 4.44
C ILE A 55 14.00 -1.57 4.69
N TYR A 56 13.12 -1.48 5.69
CA TYR A 56 12.15 -2.52 6.00
C TYR A 56 11.17 -2.74 4.83
N PHE A 57 10.61 -1.67 4.27
CA PHE A 57 9.68 -1.78 3.15
C PHE A 57 10.35 -2.26 1.86
N LYS A 58 11.60 -1.86 1.58
CA LYS A 58 12.37 -2.43 0.46
C LYS A 58 12.53 -3.94 0.58
N ARG A 59 12.82 -4.43 1.79
CA ARG A 59 12.91 -5.87 2.06
C ARG A 59 11.57 -6.58 1.83
N ILE A 60 10.45 -5.96 2.21
CA ILE A 60 9.11 -6.51 1.93
C ILE A 60 8.88 -6.64 0.42
N ILE A 61 9.18 -5.58 -0.35
CA ILE A 61 9.02 -5.57 -1.81
C ILE A 61 9.88 -6.68 -2.44
N GLU A 62 11.13 -6.85 -1.99
CA GLU A 62 12.02 -7.91 -2.49
C GLU A 62 11.50 -9.32 -2.19
N ILE A 63 10.94 -9.54 -1.00
CA ILE A 63 10.32 -10.82 -0.64
C ILE A 63 9.11 -11.08 -1.54
N TRP A 64 8.30 -10.05 -1.79
CA TRP A 64 7.10 -10.16 -2.60
C TRP A 64 7.40 -10.49 -4.06
N LYS A 65 8.43 -9.85 -4.65
CA LYS A 65 8.87 -10.10 -6.04
C LYS A 65 9.41 -11.51 -6.30
N LYS A 66 9.71 -12.29 -5.25
CA LYS A 66 10.26 -13.64 -5.36
C LYS A 66 9.20 -14.75 -5.21
N LYS A 67 7.96 -14.39 -4.88
CA LYS A 67 6.82 -15.32 -4.85
C LYS A 67 6.19 -15.44 -6.23
#